data_AF-A0A346YMG0-F1
#
_entry.id   AF-A0A346YMG0-F1
#
_cell.length_a   1.000
_cell.length_b   1.000
_cell.length_c   1.000
_cell.angle_alpha   90.00
_cell.angle_beta   90.00
_cell.angle_gamma   90.00
#
_symmetry.space_group_name_H-M   'P 1'
#
loop_
_entity.id
_entity.type
_entity.pdbx_description
1 polymer ?
#
loop_
_entity_poly.entity_id
_entity_poly.type
_entity_poly.pdbx_seq_one_letter_code
_entity_poly.pdbx_strand_id
1 'polypeptide(L)'
;MAQPNTASVSGRKAAAKSASKSSSKEFTGQNSPDFTKEQDLHAYREMLLIRRFEEKAGQLYGMGFIGGFCHLYIGQEAVVVGMQMAQKEGDQVITAYRDHGHMLATGMNARGVMAELTGRRGGYSKGKGGSMHMFSKEKNFYGGHGIVGAQVSLGTGLAFANKYRGNDNVAVAYFGDGAANQGQVYESFNMAALWKLPIVYIVENNRYAMGTSTSRATAQSNYSLRGSGFGIPGIQVDGMDVRAVKAAGDEALAHCRCGAGPIILEMLTYRYRGHSMSDPAKYRSKEEVQKMRSEQDPIEQVRQRLLEKSWASEDELKAIDKDIRDVVSDSADFAQADPEPDPSELYTDILL
;
A
#
# COMPACT_ATOMS: atom_id res chain seq x y z
N MET A 1 20.61 -4.54 80.21
CA MET A 1 19.33 -3.89 79.89
C MET A 1 19.62 -2.59 79.17
N ALA A 2 19.43 -2.54 77.85
CA ALA A 2 19.21 -1.33 77.05
C ALA A 2 18.87 -1.79 75.63
N GLN A 3 17.73 -1.35 75.12
CA GLN A 3 17.16 -1.69 73.82
C GLN A 3 17.99 -1.10 72.65
N PRO A 4 17.99 -1.70 71.46
CA PRO A 4 18.44 -1.02 70.25
C PRO A 4 17.36 -0.04 69.76
N ASN A 5 17.81 1.17 69.50
CA ASN A 5 17.05 2.31 69.01
C ASN A 5 16.52 2.07 67.59
N THR A 6 15.23 2.38 67.40
CA THR A 6 14.53 2.48 66.11
C THR A 6 14.98 3.72 65.34
N ALA A 7 15.40 3.55 64.08
CA ALA A 7 15.55 4.65 63.13
C ALA A 7 14.59 4.48 61.94
N SER A 8 13.90 5.57 61.67
CA SER A 8 12.77 5.82 60.78
C SER A 8 12.93 5.41 59.31
N VAL A 9 11.89 4.79 58.74
CA VAL A 9 11.66 4.69 57.30
C VAL A 9 10.94 5.95 56.82
N SER A 10 11.63 6.81 56.07
CA SER A 10 11.00 7.92 55.34
C SER A 10 10.51 7.45 53.98
N GLY A 11 9.19 7.26 53.84
CA GLY A 11 8.55 6.95 52.56
C GLY A 11 8.57 8.15 51.61
N ARG A 12 9.18 7.99 50.43
CA ARG A 12 8.98 8.90 49.29
C ARG A 12 7.70 8.49 48.55
N LYS A 13 6.66 9.31 48.66
CA LYS A 13 5.50 9.30 47.75
C LYS A 13 5.98 9.66 46.35
N ALA A 14 5.95 8.71 45.43
CA ALA A 14 5.98 9.01 44.00
C ALA A 14 4.61 9.57 43.59
N ALA A 15 4.59 10.80 43.10
CA ALA A 15 3.39 11.43 42.56
C ALA A 15 2.97 10.72 41.27
N ALA A 16 1.86 9.98 41.33
CA ALA A 16 1.18 9.48 40.15
C ALA A 16 0.61 10.69 39.38
N LYS A 17 1.24 11.04 38.24
CA LYS A 17 0.62 11.94 37.26
C LYS A 17 -0.62 11.24 36.72
N SER A 18 -1.79 11.83 36.95
CA SER A 18 -3.05 11.40 36.38
C SER A 18 -2.93 11.36 34.86
N ALA A 19 -3.07 10.17 34.28
CA ALA A 19 -3.31 10.03 32.85
C ALA A 19 -4.60 10.79 32.51
N SER A 20 -4.45 11.95 31.90
CA SER A 20 -5.54 12.68 31.25
C SER A 20 -6.21 11.70 30.29
N LYS A 21 -7.51 11.47 30.47
CA LYS A 21 -8.36 10.83 29.47
C LYS A 21 -8.31 11.73 28.22
N SER A 22 -7.39 11.43 27.33
CA SER A 22 -7.40 11.93 25.95
C SER A 22 -8.76 11.55 25.38
N SER A 23 -9.64 12.54 25.20
CA SER A 23 -10.83 12.39 24.37
C SER A 23 -10.37 11.80 23.04
N SER A 24 -10.82 10.59 22.72
CA SER A 24 -10.61 9.99 21.41
C SER A 24 -11.20 10.94 20.39
N LYS A 25 -10.38 11.74 19.71
CA LYS A 25 -10.80 12.38 18.47
C LYS A 25 -11.31 11.25 17.60
N GLU A 26 -12.59 11.32 17.25
CA GLU A 26 -13.23 10.36 16.37
C GLU A 26 -12.47 10.40 15.04
N PHE A 27 -11.93 9.26 14.62
CA PHE A 27 -11.28 9.13 13.32
C PHE A 27 -12.41 9.19 12.30
N THR A 28 -12.60 10.34 11.67
CA THR A 28 -13.73 10.51 10.75
C THR A 28 -13.33 10.28 9.30
N GLY A 29 -12.05 10.43 8.94
CA GLY A 29 -11.61 10.36 7.54
C GLY A 29 -12.31 11.38 6.63
N GLN A 30 -13.03 12.36 7.21
CA GLN A 30 -13.94 13.26 6.49
C GLN A 30 -13.32 14.59 6.11
N ASN A 31 -12.21 14.97 6.74
CA ASN A 31 -11.48 16.19 6.37
C ASN A 31 -10.41 15.84 5.36
N SER A 32 -10.75 15.91 4.07
CA SER A 32 -9.78 15.88 2.98
C SER A 32 -9.34 17.32 2.69
N PRO A 33 -8.23 17.83 3.28
CA PRO A 33 -7.79 19.18 2.99
C PRO A 33 -7.52 19.34 1.50
N ASP A 34 -7.80 20.54 0.99
CA ASP A 34 -7.44 20.89 -0.37
C ASP A 34 -5.93 20.74 -0.57
N PHE A 35 -5.55 20.00 -1.60
CA PHE A 35 -4.15 19.95 -2.04
C PHE A 35 -3.72 21.30 -2.59
N THR A 36 -2.44 21.61 -2.41
CA THR A 36 -1.75 22.65 -3.18
C THR A 36 -1.65 22.25 -4.66
N LYS A 37 -1.34 23.21 -5.54
CA LYS A 37 -1.10 22.95 -6.96
C LYS A 37 0.00 21.89 -7.15
N GLU A 38 1.06 21.99 -6.37
CA GLU A 38 2.22 21.11 -6.41
C GLU A 38 1.84 19.67 -6.00
N GLN A 39 1.00 19.53 -4.97
CA GLN A 39 0.52 18.22 -4.52
C GLN A 39 -0.42 17.54 -5.53
N ASP A 40 -1.37 18.28 -6.15
CA ASP A 40 -2.23 17.69 -7.19
C ASP A 40 -1.41 17.34 -8.45
N LEU A 41 -0.47 18.19 -8.86
CA LEU A 41 0.42 17.87 -10.00
C LEU A 41 1.29 16.65 -9.72
N HIS A 42 1.86 16.53 -8.51
CA HIS A 42 2.63 15.36 -8.11
C HIS A 42 1.76 14.10 -8.12
N ALA A 43 0.61 14.12 -7.45
CA ALA A 43 -0.32 12.99 -7.42
C ALA A 43 -0.76 12.57 -8.84
N TYR A 44 -1.05 13.53 -9.71
CA TYR A 44 -1.39 13.27 -11.10
C TYR A 44 -0.26 12.57 -11.85
N ARG A 45 1.00 13.04 -11.71
CA ARG A 45 2.17 12.43 -12.36
C ARG A 45 2.41 11.01 -11.88
N GLU A 46 2.40 10.77 -10.57
CA GLU A 46 2.67 9.44 -10.00
C GLU A 46 1.58 8.42 -10.37
N MET A 47 0.30 8.80 -10.25
CA MET A 47 -0.79 7.89 -10.64
C MET A 47 -0.78 7.60 -12.15
N LEU A 48 -0.46 8.60 -12.97
CA LEU A 48 -0.37 8.43 -14.42
C LEU A 48 0.84 7.56 -14.82
N LEU A 49 1.98 7.70 -14.12
CA LEU A 49 3.13 6.80 -14.28
C LEU A 49 2.73 5.34 -14.02
N ILE A 50 2.08 5.08 -12.88
CA ILE A 50 1.58 3.73 -12.55
C ILE A 50 0.63 3.24 -13.66
N ARG A 51 -0.39 4.02 -14.02
CA ARG A 51 -1.36 3.63 -15.05
C ARG A 51 -0.71 3.27 -16.39
N ARG A 52 0.19 4.12 -16.89
CA ARG A 52 0.85 3.91 -18.18
C ARG A 52 1.83 2.73 -18.14
N PHE A 53 2.56 2.60 -17.04
CA PHE A 53 3.44 1.46 -16.80
C PHE A 53 2.67 0.14 -16.83
N GLU A 54 1.57 0.06 -16.09
CA GLU A 54 0.70 -1.11 -16.01
C GLU A 54 0.04 -1.45 -17.36
N GLU A 55 -0.37 -0.43 -18.13
CA GLU A 55 -0.86 -0.61 -19.51
C GLU A 55 0.21 -1.21 -20.43
N LYS A 56 1.47 -0.75 -20.31
CA LYS A 56 2.60 -1.30 -21.06
C LYS A 56 2.97 -2.71 -20.61
N ALA A 57 2.97 -2.99 -19.30
CA ALA A 57 3.17 -4.34 -18.77
C ALA A 57 2.12 -5.31 -19.32
N GLY A 58 0.84 -4.89 -19.38
CA GLY A 58 -0.22 -5.67 -20.02
C GLY A 58 0.03 -5.97 -21.50
N GLN A 59 0.58 -5.00 -22.26
CA GLN A 59 0.97 -5.22 -23.67
C GLN A 59 2.09 -6.25 -23.78
N LEU A 60 3.17 -6.08 -23.01
CA LEU A 60 4.33 -6.99 -23.04
C LEU A 60 3.97 -8.41 -22.60
N TYR A 61 3.05 -8.56 -21.65
CA TYR A 61 2.48 -9.86 -21.29
C TYR A 61 1.76 -10.51 -22.49
N GLY A 62 0.90 -9.75 -23.18
CA GLY A 62 0.21 -10.24 -24.38
C GLY A 62 1.14 -10.62 -25.53
N MET A 63 2.33 -10.01 -25.58
CA MET A 63 3.40 -10.33 -26.53
C MET A 63 4.30 -11.49 -26.09
N GLY A 64 4.10 -12.04 -24.89
CA GLY A 64 4.88 -13.16 -24.36
C GLY A 64 6.22 -12.78 -23.71
N PHE A 65 6.49 -11.49 -23.47
CA PHE A 65 7.72 -11.04 -22.81
C PHE A 65 7.69 -11.17 -21.28
N ILE A 66 6.50 -11.27 -20.68
CA ILE A 66 6.32 -11.47 -19.25
C ILE A 66 5.79 -12.89 -19.04
N GLY A 67 6.58 -13.73 -18.36
CA GLY A 67 6.19 -15.09 -17.99
C GLY A 67 5.38 -15.16 -16.69
N GLY A 68 4.67 -16.27 -16.48
CA GLY A 68 3.95 -16.54 -15.24
C GLY A 68 2.69 -15.70 -15.05
N PHE A 69 2.43 -15.24 -13.83
CA PHE A 69 1.24 -14.45 -13.50
C PHE A 69 1.53 -12.96 -13.51
N CYS A 70 0.75 -12.18 -14.24
CA CYS A 70 0.86 -10.71 -14.25
C CYS A 70 -0.41 -10.07 -13.65
N HIS A 71 -0.25 -9.34 -12.54
CA HIS A 71 -1.35 -8.73 -11.79
C HIS A 71 -1.29 -7.21 -11.84
N LEU A 72 -2.13 -6.61 -12.70
CA LEU A 72 -2.05 -5.17 -12.93
C LEU A 72 -2.72 -4.33 -11.84
N TYR A 73 -2.12 -3.23 -11.41
CA TYR A 73 -2.66 -2.35 -10.36
C TYR A 73 -3.68 -1.29 -10.85
N ILE A 74 -4.14 -1.41 -12.10
CA ILE A 74 -5.02 -0.45 -12.78
C ILE A 74 -6.35 -0.24 -12.03
N GLY A 75 -6.59 1.02 -11.65
CA GLY A 75 -7.80 1.50 -10.97
C GLY A 75 -7.66 1.74 -9.47
N GLN A 76 -6.50 1.43 -8.89
CA GLN A 76 -6.23 1.56 -7.45
C GLN A 76 -5.12 2.59 -7.16
N GLU A 77 -4.70 3.38 -8.14
CA GLU A 77 -3.49 4.21 -8.08
C GLU A 77 -3.53 5.25 -6.94
N ALA A 78 -4.70 5.84 -6.67
CA ALA A 78 -4.88 6.82 -5.60
C ALA A 78 -4.54 6.25 -4.21
N VAL A 79 -4.79 4.96 -3.98
CA VAL A 79 -4.53 4.31 -2.69
C VAL A 79 -3.04 4.38 -2.35
N VAL A 80 -2.19 3.89 -3.25
CA VAL A 80 -0.77 3.82 -2.96
C VAL A 80 -0.08 5.18 -3.04
N VAL A 81 -0.48 6.04 -3.99
CA VAL A 81 0.10 7.39 -4.11
C VAL A 81 -0.28 8.26 -2.91
N GLY A 82 -1.55 8.24 -2.50
CA GLY A 82 -2.02 9.04 -1.35
C GLY A 82 -1.35 8.61 -0.04
N MET A 83 -1.19 7.30 0.18
CA MET A 83 -0.47 6.79 1.35
C MET A 83 1.02 7.13 1.32
N GLN A 84 1.67 6.98 0.17
CA GLN A 84 3.08 7.31 0.02
C GLN A 84 3.34 8.81 0.30
N MET A 85 2.44 9.70 -0.14
CA MET A 85 2.50 11.14 0.17
C MET A 85 2.35 11.47 1.67
N ALA A 86 1.84 10.54 2.48
CA ALA A 86 1.69 10.70 3.94
C ALA A 86 2.87 10.09 4.72
N GLN A 87 3.62 9.15 4.13
CA GLN A 87 4.73 8.46 4.77
C GLN A 87 5.97 9.35 4.91
N LYS A 88 6.86 8.98 5.85
CA LYS A 88 8.20 9.56 5.96
C LYS A 88 9.27 8.54 5.56
N GLU A 89 10.49 9.03 5.32
CA GLU A 89 11.67 8.18 5.13
C GLU A 89 11.86 7.19 6.28
N GLY A 90 11.99 5.91 5.96
CA GLY A 90 12.16 4.82 6.93
C GLY A 90 10.88 4.08 7.30
N ASP A 91 9.69 4.62 6.98
CA ASP A 91 8.46 3.82 7.02
C ASP A 91 8.57 2.65 6.02
N GLN A 92 7.95 1.54 6.37
CA GLN A 92 8.07 0.30 5.61
C GLN A 92 6.76 -0.01 4.90
N VAL A 93 6.84 -0.39 3.63
CA VAL A 93 5.69 -0.81 2.83
C VAL A 93 5.79 -2.31 2.61
N ILE A 94 4.71 -3.04 2.89
CA ILE A 94 4.61 -4.48 2.64
C ILE A 94 3.28 -4.81 1.99
N THR A 95 3.29 -5.57 0.89
CA THR A 95 2.09 -5.79 0.07
C THR A 95 2.05 -7.20 -0.56
N ALA A 96 0.91 -7.55 -1.14
CA ALA A 96 0.71 -8.80 -1.86
C ALA A 96 1.36 -8.77 -3.26
N TYR A 97 1.02 -9.73 -4.11
CA TYR A 97 1.51 -9.90 -5.49
C TYR A 97 1.05 -8.85 -6.52
N ARG A 98 0.33 -7.78 -6.12
CA ARG A 98 -0.15 -6.72 -7.03
C ARG A 98 0.58 -5.41 -6.74
N ASP A 99 1.88 -5.43 -6.96
CA ASP A 99 2.83 -4.57 -6.26
C ASP A 99 3.67 -3.67 -7.18
N HIS A 100 3.53 -3.76 -8.51
CA HIS A 100 4.36 -2.96 -9.42
C HIS A 100 4.11 -1.47 -9.23
N GLY A 101 2.83 -1.07 -9.20
CA GLY A 101 2.42 0.29 -8.85
C GLY A 101 2.88 0.75 -7.47
N HIS A 102 2.97 -0.17 -6.49
CA HIS A 102 3.50 0.19 -5.18
C HIS A 102 5.01 0.44 -5.23
N MET A 103 5.76 -0.42 -5.91
CA MET A 103 7.20 -0.25 -6.05
C MET A 103 7.54 1.05 -6.76
N LEU A 104 6.81 1.41 -7.81
CA LEU A 104 6.93 2.71 -8.48
C LEU A 104 6.65 3.87 -7.53
N ALA A 105 5.57 3.80 -6.74
CA ALA A 105 5.22 4.84 -5.77
C ALA A 105 6.33 5.07 -4.73
N THR A 106 7.08 4.02 -4.33
CA THR A 106 8.24 4.18 -3.43
C THR A 106 9.46 4.88 -4.08
N GLY A 107 9.34 5.33 -5.33
CA GLY A 107 10.38 6.04 -6.08
C GLY A 107 11.39 5.13 -6.76
N MET A 108 11.08 3.84 -6.93
CA MET A 108 11.93 2.93 -7.70
C MET A 108 11.82 3.26 -9.20
N ASN A 109 12.95 3.17 -9.90
CA ASN A 109 13.00 3.45 -11.34
C ASN A 109 12.20 2.42 -12.16
N ALA A 110 11.39 2.89 -13.11
CA ALA A 110 10.57 2.06 -13.99
C ALA A 110 11.36 1.03 -14.80
N ARG A 111 12.61 1.32 -15.20
CA ARG A 111 13.49 0.36 -15.88
C ARG A 111 13.69 -0.91 -15.07
N GLY A 112 14.02 -0.78 -13.79
CA GLY A 112 14.23 -1.93 -12.90
C GLY A 112 12.94 -2.70 -12.62
N VAL A 113 11.80 -2.01 -12.50
CA VAL A 113 10.49 -2.68 -12.32
C VAL A 113 10.16 -3.49 -13.58
N MET A 114 10.31 -2.90 -14.78
CA MET A 114 10.00 -3.58 -16.04
C MET A 114 10.97 -4.73 -16.34
N ALA A 115 12.26 -4.54 -16.03
CA ALA A 115 13.27 -5.60 -16.13
C ALA A 115 12.92 -6.77 -15.21
N GLU A 116 12.45 -6.53 -13.99
CA GLU A 116 12.01 -7.59 -13.09
C GLU A 116 10.79 -8.34 -13.67
N LEU A 117 9.79 -7.60 -14.18
CA LEU A 117 8.60 -8.20 -14.81
C LEU A 117 8.94 -9.13 -15.98
N THR A 118 9.94 -8.75 -16.77
CA THR A 118 10.37 -9.48 -17.96
C THR A 118 11.48 -10.51 -17.67
N GLY A 119 11.80 -10.74 -16.39
CA GLY A 119 12.77 -11.76 -15.97
C GLY A 119 14.21 -11.44 -16.37
N ARG A 120 14.58 -10.16 -16.39
CA ARG A 120 15.90 -9.68 -16.80
C ARG A 120 16.80 -9.36 -15.63
N ARG A 121 18.12 -9.43 -15.85
CA ARG A 121 19.11 -9.31 -14.77
C ARG A 121 19.13 -7.94 -14.08
N GLY A 122 18.70 -6.89 -14.78
CA GLY A 122 18.57 -5.53 -14.29
C GLY A 122 17.33 -5.31 -13.42
N GLY A 123 16.52 -6.36 -13.21
CA GLY A 123 15.43 -6.35 -12.24
C GLY A 123 15.92 -6.23 -10.80
N TYR A 124 15.06 -5.71 -9.91
CA TYR A 124 15.42 -5.48 -8.50
C TYR A 124 15.67 -6.74 -7.68
N SER A 125 15.11 -7.87 -8.11
CA SER A 125 15.38 -9.21 -7.60
C SER A 125 16.19 -10.03 -8.62
N LYS A 126 16.97 -9.34 -9.47
CA LYS A 126 17.78 -9.91 -10.56
C LYS A 126 16.98 -10.74 -11.56
N GLY A 127 15.69 -10.42 -11.76
CA GLY A 127 14.80 -11.16 -12.66
C GLY A 127 14.30 -12.50 -12.12
N LYS A 128 14.58 -12.83 -10.85
CA LYS A 128 14.14 -14.08 -10.20
C LYS A 128 12.72 -14.00 -9.64
N GLY A 129 12.30 -12.80 -9.24
CA GLY A 129 11.04 -12.58 -8.55
C GLY A 129 9.86 -12.43 -9.51
N GLY A 130 10.11 -11.82 -10.66
CA GLY A 130 9.08 -11.60 -11.67
C GLY A 130 7.96 -10.70 -11.16
N SER A 131 6.77 -10.88 -11.73
CA SER A 131 5.62 -10.02 -11.48
C SER A 131 4.97 -10.17 -10.11
N MET A 132 5.34 -11.16 -9.31
CA MET A 132 4.72 -11.38 -8.01
C MET A 132 5.66 -11.21 -6.82
N HIS A 133 6.96 -10.94 -7.01
CA HIS A 133 7.96 -11.00 -5.93
C HIS A 133 9.00 -9.85 -6.03
N MET A 134 8.54 -8.60 -5.92
CA MET A 134 9.42 -7.43 -5.98
C MET A 134 9.87 -6.98 -4.58
N PHE A 135 11.15 -6.67 -4.43
CA PHE A 135 11.72 -6.30 -3.13
C PHE A 135 12.75 -5.18 -3.26
N SER A 136 12.79 -4.25 -2.31
CA SER A 136 13.85 -3.24 -2.20
C SER A 136 14.15 -2.93 -0.75
N LYS A 137 15.35 -3.32 -0.30
CA LYS A 137 15.86 -2.93 1.02
C LYS A 137 16.12 -1.43 1.10
N GLU A 138 16.58 -0.82 0.01
CA GLU A 138 16.89 0.62 -0.05
C GLU A 138 15.66 1.47 0.24
N LYS A 139 14.51 1.12 -0.35
CA LYS A 139 13.24 1.85 -0.18
C LYS A 139 12.34 1.30 0.90
N ASN A 140 12.84 0.39 1.75
CA ASN A 140 12.02 -0.29 2.77
C ASN A 140 10.74 -0.91 2.21
N PHE A 141 10.83 -1.47 1.00
CA PHE A 141 9.74 -2.06 0.26
C PHE A 141 9.84 -3.58 0.26
N TYR A 142 8.84 -4.22 0.86
CA TYR A 142 8.72 -5.66 1.08
C TYR A 142 7.51 -6.15 0.26
N GLY A 143 7.62 -6.05 -1.06
CA GLY A 143 6.54 -6.38 -1.97
C GLY A 143 6.44 -7.87 -2.29
N GLY A 144 5.34 -8.22 -2.94
CA GLY A 144 5.30 -9.43 -3.73
C GLY A 144 5.17 -10.72 -2.91
N HIS A 145 4.19 -10.76 -2.01
CA HIS A 145 3.85 -11.99 -1.33
C HIS A 145 2.76 -12.77 -2.10
N GLY A 146 3.14 -13.92 -2.65
CA GLY A 146 2.24 -14.82 -3.39
C GLY A 146 1.27 -15.61 -2.49
N ILE A 147 1.60 -15.79 -1.21
CA ILE A 147 0.72 -16.45 -0.24
C ILE A 147 -0.26 -15.42 0.32
N VAL A 148 -1.55 -15.62 0.04
CA VAL A 148 -2.62 -14.70 0.39
C VAL A 148 -2.67 -14.46 1.91
N GLY A 149 -2.47 -13.21 2.32
CA GLY A 149 -2.51 -12.76 3.71
C GLY A 149 -1.18 -12.89 4.47
N ALA A 150 -0.16 -13.52 3.91
CA ALA A 150 1.12 -13.73 4.60
C ALA A 150 1.85 -12.40 4.90
N GLN A 151 1.70 -11.43 4.02
CA GLN A 151 2.28 -10.09 4.16
C GLN A 151 1.77 -9.33 5.39
N VAL A 152 0.58 -9.67 5.91
CA VAL A 152 0.01 -9.05 7.11
C VAL A 152 0.78 -9.48 8.35
N SER A 153 1.05 -10.77 8.48
CA SER A 153 1.86 -11.32 9.58
C SER A 153 3.30 -10.80 9.53
N LEU A 154 3.90 -10.76 8.34
CA LEU A 154 5.25 -10.22 8.15
C LEU A 154 5.32 -8.72 8.44
N GLY A 155 4.32 -7.95 7.99
CA GLY A 155 4.22 -6.52 8.30
C GLY A 155 4.09 -6.25 9.79
N THR A 156 3.36 -7.11 10.50
CA THR A 156 3.26 -7.07 11.97
C THR A 156 4.63 -7.28 12.62
N GLY A 157 5.46 -8.18 12.06
CA GLY A 157 6.85 -8.36 12.47
C GLY A 157 7.72 -7.12 12.22
N LEU A 158 7.55 -6.44 11.08
CA LEU A 158 8.25 -5.18 10.79
C LEU A 158 7.88 -4.09 11.83
N ALA A 159 6.59 -3.97 12.16
CA ALA A 159 6.10 -3.05 13.18
C ALA A 159 6.65 -3.38 14.57
N PHE A 160 6.73 -4.67 14.92
CA PHE A 160 7.40 -5.12 16.13
C PHE A 160 8.86 -4.69 16.16
N ALA A 161 9.59 -4.86 15.06
CA ALA A 161 10.99 -4.45 14.96
C ALA A 161 11.17 -2.93 15.12
N ASN A 162 10.27 -2.12 14.54
CA ASN A 162 10.29 -0.66 14.71
C ASN A 162 10.07 -0.26 16.16
N LYS A 163 9.05 -0.85 16.82
CA LYS A 163 8.79 -0.62 18.23
C LYS A 163 9.98 -1.03 19.10
N TYR A 164 10.55 -2.20 18.84
CA TYR A 164 11.69 -2.73 19.59
C TYR A 164 12.92 -1.83 19.49
N ARG A 165 13.16 -1.23 18.31
CA ARG A 165 14.28 -0.31 18.06
C ARG A 165 14.02 1.12 18.53
N GLY A 166 12.76 1.50 18.78
CA GLY A 166 12.40 2.87 19.15
C GLY A 166 12.69 3.90 18.05
N ASN A 167 12.57 3.52 16.77
CA ASN A 167 12.97 4.34 15.62
C ASN A 167 11.85 5.23 15.04
N ASP A 168 10.68 5.29 15.69
CA ASP A 168 9.51 6.04 15.22
C ASP A 168 9.07 5.65 13.79
N ASN A 169 9.42 4.48 13.27
CA ASN A 169 8.95 4.06 11.93
C ASN A 169 7.63 3.29 12.04
N VAL A 170 6.78 3.43 11.03
CA VAL A 170 5.50 2.72 10.93
C VAL A 170 5.56 1.72 9.79
N ALA A 171 5.03 0.51 10.01
CA ALA A 171 4.82 -0.45 8.94
C ALA A 171 3.43 -0.21 8.31
N VAL A 172 3.36 -0.23 6.99
CA VAL A 172 2.12 -0.10 6.22
C VAL A 172 1.90 -1.39 5.45
N ALA A 173 0.90 -2.18 5.87
CA ALA A 173 0.63 -3.50 5.34
C ALA A 173 -0.63 -3.51 4.48
N TYR A 174 -0.44 -3.69 3.17
CA TYR A 174 -1.50 -3.73 2.16
C TYR A 174 -1.97 -5.15 1.88
N PHE A 175 -3.29 -5.33 1.81
CA PHE A 175 -3.90 -6.61 1.48
C PHE A 175 -5.31 -6.42 0.92
N GLY A 176 -5.74 -7.33 0.04
CA GLY A 176 -7.08 -7.27 -0.55
C GLY A 176 -8.18 -7.75 0.38
N ASP A 177 -9.43 -7.44 0.03
CA ASP A 177 -10.66 -7.94 0.65
C ASP A 177 -10.69 -9.47 0.82
N GLY A 178 -10.19 -10.22 -0.18
CA GLY A 178 -10.05 -11.67 -0.09
C GLY A 178 -9.09 -12.13 1.00
N ALA A 179 -7.94 -11.46 1.13
CA ALA A 179 -6.91 -11.78 2.11
C ALA A 179 -7.36 -11.46 3.54
N ALA A 180 -8.23 -10.45 3.71
CA ALA A 180 -8.76 -10.07 5.02
C ALA A 180 -9.61 -11.17 5.71
N ASN A 181 -9.95 -12.25 5.01
CA ASN A 181 -10.67 -13.40 5.58
C ASN A 181 -9.72 -14.53 6.05
N GLN A 182 -8.40 -14.38 5.93
CA GLN A 182 -7.43 -15.40 6.34
C GLN A 182 -7.22 -15.41 7.86
N GLY A 183 -7.11 -16.59 8.47
CA GLY A 183 -6.93 -16.73 9.93
C GLY A 183 -5.71 -15.97 10.47
N GLN A 184 -4.58 -16.04 9.76
CA GLN A 184 -3.34 -15.34 10.12
C GLN A 184 -3.48 -13.81 10.21
N VAL A 185 -4.45 -13.21 9.51
CA VAL A 185 -4.74 -11.77 9.62
C VAL A 185 -5.31 -11.44 11.00
N TYR A 186 -6.22 -12.29 11.51
CA TYR A 186 -6.79 -12.12 12.85
C TYR A 186 -5.76 -12.36 13.95
N GLU A 187 -4.88 -13.34 13.78
CA GLU A 187 -3.74 -13.55 14.67
C GLU A 187 -2.84 -12.31 14.71
N SER A 188 -2.54 -11.73 13.54
CA SER A 188 -1.76 -10.50 13.42
C SER A 188 -2.41 -9.31 14.14
N PHE A 189 -3.73 -9.14 14.00
CA PHE A 189 -4.47 -8.10 14.72
C PHE A 189 -4.37 -8.28 16.24
N ASN A 190 -4.57 -9.49 16.74
CA ASN A 190 -4.45 -9.77 18.17
C ASN A 190 -3.07 -9.35 18.71
N MET A 191 -2.00 -9.76 18.01
CA MET A 191 -0.63 -9.45 18.44
C MET A 191 -0.33 -7.96 18.35
N ALA A 192 -0.73 -7.29 17.26
CA ALA A 192 -0.52 -5.86 17.08
C ALA A 192 -1.25 -5.02 18.13
N ALA A 193 -2.49 -5.38 18.46
CA ALA A 193 -3.28 -4.71 19.49
C ALA A 193 -2.66 -4.93 20.89
N LEU A 194 -2.39 -6.19 21.25
CA LEU A 194 -1.79 -6.56 22.55
C LEU A 194 -0.49 -5.79 22.80
N TRP A 195 0.35 -5.70 21.79
CA TRP A 195 1.64 -5.05 21.89
C TRP A 195 1.64 -3.59 21.47
N LYS A 196 0.50 -2.99 21.12
CA LYS A 196 0.41 -1.60 20.61
C LYS A 196 1.48 -1.31 19.56
N LEU A 197 1.50 -2.10 18.49
CA LEU A 197 2.50 -1.98 17.44
C LEU A 197 2.19 -0.81 16.50
N PRO A 198 3.22 -0.11 15.97
CA PRO A 198 3.05 0.96 15.00
C PRO A 198 2.82 0.39 13.60
N ILE A 199 1.58 -0.02 13.31
CA ILE A 199 1.19 -0.58 12.01
C ILE A 199 -0.15 -0.04 11.51
N VAL A 200 -0.17 0.37 10.25
CA VAL A 200 -1.39 0.68 9.51
C VAL A 200 -1.71 -0.52 8.62
N TYR A 201 -2.87 -1.12 8.84
CA TYR A 201 -3.41 -2.20 8.01
C TYR A 201 -4.32 -1.63 6.94
N ILE A 202 -3.95 -1.79 5.67
CA ILE A 202 -4.70 -1.25 4.54
C ILE A 202 -5.41 -2.39 3.82
N VAL A 203 -6.74 -2.37 3.90
CA VAL A 203 -7.60 -3.26 3.13
C VAL A 203 -7.96 -2.59 1.81
N GLU A 204 -7.37 -3.06 0.72
CA GLU A 204 -7.75 -2.64 -0.63
C GLU A 204 -9.02 -3.37 -1.06
N ASN A 205 -10.17 -2.79 -0.73
CA ASN A 205 -11.46 -3.36 -1.07
C ASN A 205 -11.85 -3.01 -2.50
N ASN A 206 -11.36 -3.82 -3.45
CA ASN A 206 -11.73 -3.74 -4.85
C ASN A 206 -12.95 -4.60 -5.24
N ARG A 207 -13.69 -5.07 -4.22
CA ARG A 207 -14.94 -5.84 -4.29
C ARG A 207 -14.82 -7.31 -4.74
N TYR A 208 -13.65 -7.77 -5.19
CA TYR A 208 -13.49 -9.10 -5.80
C TYR A 208 -12.18 -9.81 -5.44
N ALA A 209 -12.31 -10.92 -4.71
CA ALA A 209 -11.25 -11.91 -4.52
C ALA A 209 -11.25 -12.89 -5.72
N MET A 210 -10.39 -12.63 -6.70
CA MET A 210 -10.46 -13.25 -8.03
C MET A 210 -11.87 -13.04 -8.63
N GLY A 211 -12.73 -14.07 -8.61
CA GLY A 211 -14.12 -14.01 -9.08
C GLY A 211 -15.18 -14.07 -7.98
N THR A 212 -14.79 -14.12 -6.72
CA THR A 212 -15.71 -14.14 -5.58
C THR A 212 -15.97 -12.72 -5.11
N SER A 213 -17.22 -12.26 -5.18
CA SER A 213 -17.62 -10.93 -4.69
C SER A 213 -17.62 -10.87 -3.16
N THR A 214 -17.36 -9.70 -2.59
CA THR A 214 -17.40 -9.47 -1.13
C THR A 214 -18.74 -9.88 -0.51
N SER A 215 -19.84 -9.55 -1.17
CA SER A 215 -21.22 -9.91 -0.74
C SER A 215 -21.47 -11.41 -0.62
N ARG A 216 -20.65 -12.25 -1.27
CA ARG A 216 -20.72 -13.72 -1.23
C ARG A 216 -19.68 -14.35 -0.31
N ALA A 217 -18.67 -13.57 0.10
CA ALA A 217 -17.49 -14.07 0.80
C ALA A 217 -17.49 -13.73 2.31
N THR A 218 -18.20 -12.68 2.73
CA THR A 218 -18.19 -12.25 4.13
C THR A 218 -19.57 -11.85 4.64
N ALA A 219 -19.83 -12.15 5.91
CA ALA A 219 -21.03 -11.72 6.63
C ALA A 219 -20.98 -10.23 7.05
N GLN A 220 -19.78 -9.70 7.25
CA GLN A 220 -19.54 -8.28 7.53
C GLN A 220 -18.75 -7.69 6.37
N SER A 221 -19.41 -6.87 5.55
CA SER A 221 -18.84 -6.28 4.33
C SER A 221 -18.12 -4.96 4.56
N ASN A 222 -18.27 -4.34 5.73
CA ASN A 222 -17.45 -3.22 6.16
C ASN A 222 -16.16 -3.77 6.81
N TYR A 223 -15.08 -3.81 6.04
CA TYR A 223 -13.79 -4.34 6.47
C TYR A 223 -13.06 -3.44 7.47
N SER A 224 -13.41 -2.15 7.58
CA SER A 224 -12.86 -1.29 8.62
C SER A 224 -13.19 -1.79 10.04
N LEU A 225 -14.28 -2.56 10.19
CA LEU A 225 -14.72 -3.15 11.45
C LEU A 225 -14.02 -4.48 11.81
N ARG A 226 -13.11 -4.99 10.98
CA ARG A 226 -12.43 -6.27 11.24
C ARG A 226 -11.58 -6.26 12.51
N GLY A 227 -11.13 -5.07 12.92
CA GLY A 227 -10.34 -4.85 14.12
C GLY A 227 -11.14 -4.74 15.41
N SER A 228 -12.48 -4.58 15.34
CA SER A 228 -13.31 -4.20 16.49
C SER A 228 -13.23 -5.20 17.65
N GLY A 229 -13.15 -6.50 17.36
CA GLY A 229 -13.00 -7.54 18.40
C GLY A 229 -11.69 -7.47 19.18
N PHE A 230 -10.67 -6.80 18.62
CA PHE A 230 -9.36 -6.59 19.24
C PHE A 230 -9.17 -5.17 19.77
N GLY A 231 -10.19 -4.31 19.65
CA GLY A 231 -10.10 -2.89 20.01
C GLY A 231 -9.25 -2.05 19.05
N ILE A 232 -9.01 -2.54 17.83
CA ILE A 232 -8.29 -1.79 16.79
C ILE A 232 -9.28 -0.86 16.09
N PRO A 233 -9.05 0.47 16.08
CA PRO A 233 -9.90 1.39 15.34
C PRO A 233 -9.78 1.14 13.84
N GLY A 234 -10.84 1.44 13.10
CA GLY A 234 -10.78 1.45 11.64
C GLY A 234 -11.79 2.39 11.01
N ILE A 235 -11.43 2.88 9.82
CA ILE A 235 -12.29 3.76 9.02
C ILE A 235 -12.37 3.28 7.56
N GLN A 236 -13.49 3.61 6.91
CA GLN A 236 -13.61 3.51 5.47
C GLN A 236 -13.13 4.81 4.84
N VAL A 237 -12.38 4.68 3.76
CA VAL A 237 -11.79 5.78 3.00
C VAL A 237 -12.21 5.61 1.54
N ASP A 238 -12.57 6.71 0.88
CA ASP A 238 -12.70 6.70 -0.57
C ASP A 238 -11.32 6.46 -1.19
N GLY A 239 -11.04 5.22 -1.58
CA GLY A 239 -9.78 4.81 -2.18
C GLY A 239 -9.62 5.29 -3.63
N MET A 240 -10.62 5.98 -4.19
CA MET A 240 -10.57 6.60 -5.51
C MET A 240 -10.21 8.09 -5.43
N ASP A 241 -10.26 8.72 -4.25
CA ASP A 241 -9.81 10.11 -4.04
C ASP A 241 -8.47 10.15 -3.30
N VAL A 242 -7.40 10.50 -4.03
CA VAL A 242 -6.05 10.62 -3.48
C VAL A 242 -5.95 11.60 -2.30
N ARG A 243 -6.83 12.61 -2.22
CA ARG A 243 -6.86 13.54 -1.09
C ARG A 243 -7.40 12.90 0.17
N ALA A 244 -8.49 12.15 0.05
CA ALA A 244 -9.08 11.37 1.13
C ALA A 244 -8.09 10.30 1.63
N VAL A 245 -7.43 9.60 0.71
CA VAL A 245 -6.39 8.62 1.04
C VAL A 245 -5.25 9.27 1.82
N LYS A 246 -4.69 10.39 1.32
CA LYS A 246 -3.59 11.08 2.01
C LYS A 246 -4.01 11.57 3.40
N ALA A 247 -5.19 12.16 3.53
CA ALA A 247 -5.70 12.65 4.81
C ALA A 247 -5.84 11.53 5.83
N ALA A 248 -6.44 10.40 5.44
CA ALA A 248 -6.55 9.21 6.27
C ALA A 248 -5.18 8.62 6.62
N GLY A 249 -4.24 8.63 5.67
CA GLY A 249 -2.85 8.23 5.86
C GLY A 249 -2.12 9.09 6.88
N ASP A 250 -2.23 10.42 6.78
CA ASP A 250 -1.62 11.37 7.72
C ASP A 250 -2.11 11.11 9.15
N GLU A 251 -3.43 10.95 9.34
CA GLU A 251 -4.02 10.64 10.65
C GLU A 251 -3.56 9.27 11.16
N ALA A 252 -3.63 8.23 10.33
CA ALA A 252 -3.31 6.84 10.70
C ALA A 252 -1.84 6.67 11.10
N LEU A 253 -0.93 7.27 10.33
CA LEU A 253 0.49 7.25 10.63
C LEU A 253 0.77 8.02 11.92
N ALA A 254 0.14 9.19 12.14
CA ALA A 254 0.28 9.94 13.39
C ALA A 254 -0.25 9.15 14.62
N HIS A 255 -1.36 8.43 14.46
CA HIS A 255 -1.91 7.53 15.48
C HIS A 255 -0.92 6.43 15.88
N CYS A 256 -0.32 5.75 14.90
CA CYS A 256 0.68 4.72 15.16
C CYS A 256 1.93 5.30 15.83
N ARG A 257 2.43 6.44 15.34
CA ARG A 257 3.63 7.12 15.85
C ARG A 257 3.48 7.57 17.31
N CYS A 258 2.31 8.07 17.69
CA CYS A 258 2.06 8.49 19.07
C CYS A 258 1.89 7.31 20.06
N GLY A 259 2.01 6.07 19.58
CA GLY A 259 1.97 4.87 20.39
C GLY A 259 0.55 4.41 20.74
N ALA A 260 -0.47 4.91 20.04
CA ALA A 260 -1.86 4.51 20.25
C ALA A 260 -2.13 3.06 19.75
N GLY A 261 -1.24 2.51 18.93
CA GLY A 261 -1.27 1.13 18.47
C GLY A 261 -1.62 1.01 16.99
N PRO A 262 -2.14 -0.14 16.55
CA PRO A 262 -2.49 -0.36 15.16
C PRO A 262 -3.79 0.36 14.77
N ILE A 263 -3.99 0.56 13.47
CA ILE A 263 -5.24 1.08 12.89
C ILE A 263 -5.52 0.40 11.54
N ILE A 264 -6.81 0.27 11.19
CA ILE A 264 -7.26 -0.28 9.90
C ILE A 264 -7.81 0.83 9.02
N LEU A 265 -7.34 0.91 7.77
CA LEU A 265 -7.93 1.72 6.71
C LEU A 265 -8.54 0.78 5.66
N GLU A 266 -9.85 0.82 5.48
CA GLU A 266 -10.52 0.16 4.36
C GLU A 266 -10.60 1.15 3.19
N MET A 267 -9.77 0.92 2.18
CA MET A 267 -9.73 1.71 0.96
C MET A 267 -10.78 1.15 0.00
N LEU A 268 -11.89 1.87 -0.14
CA LEU A 268 -12.94 1.53 -1.09
C LEU A 268 -12.47 1.89 -2.50
N THR A 269 -12.04 0.90 -3.27
CA THR A 269 -11.42 1.10 -4.58
C THR A 269 -12.01 0.14 -5.62
N TYR A 270 -11.44 0.08 -6.82
CA TYR A 270 -11.93 -0.81 -7.86
C TYR A 270 -10.84 -1.29 -8.83
N ARG A 271 -10.82 -2.59 -9.13
CA ARG A 271 -9.87 -3.20 -10.06
C ARG A 271 -10.43 -3.20 -11.48
N TYR A 272 -9.91 -2.38 -12.40
CA TYR A 272 -10.47 -2.29 -13.77
C TYR A 272 -10.16 -3.49 -14.66
N ARG A 273 -9.05 -4.20 -14.40
CA ARG A 273 -8.67 -5.42 -15.13
C ARG A 273 -9.10 -6.68 -14.38
N GLY A 274 -9.07 -7.83 -15.07
CA GLY A 274 -9.25 -9.14 -14.45
C GLY A 274 -8.29 -9.35 -13.27
N HIS A 275 -8.48 -10.43 -12.54
CA HIS A 275 -7.63 -10.77 -11.41
C HIS A 275 -6.14 -10.72 -11.79
N SER A 276 -5.80 -11.44 -12.85
CA SER A 276 -4.53 -11.40 -13.57
C SER A 276 -4.80 -11.14 -15.06
N MET A 277 -3.75 -10.95 -15.85
CA MET A 277 -3.86 -10.81 -17.31
C MET A 277 -4.47 -12.02 -18.02
N SER A 278 -4.45 -13.20 -17.39
CA SER A 278 -5.08 -14.43 -17.90
C SER A 278 -6.55 -14.57 -17.51
N ASP A 279 -7.07 -13.74 -16.58
CA ASP A 279 -8.45 -13.83 -16.10
C ASP A 279 -9.41 -12.99 -16.99
N PRO A 280 -10.38 -13.63 -17.67
CA PRO A 280 -11.34 -12.94 -18.52
C PRO A 280 -12.41 -12.12 -17.76
N ALA A 281 -12.43 -12.19 -16.42
CA ALA A 281 -13.31 -11.39 -15.55
C ALA A 281 -14.83 -11.59 -15.78
N LYS A 282 -15.26 -12.82 -16.10
CA LYS A 282 -16.68 -13.15 -16.44
C LYS A 282 -17.68 -13.02 -15.27
N TYR A 283 -17.23 -12.72 -14.06
CA TYR A 283 -18.02 -12.65 -12.83
C TYR A 283 -18.58 -11.24 -12.52
N ARG A 284 -18.39 -10.28 -13.43
CA ARG A 284 -18.87 -8.90 -13.31
C ARG A 284 -19.20 -8.34 -14.69
N SER A 285 -20.09 -7.35 -14.74
CA SER A 285 -20.57 -6.81 -16.01
C SER A 285 -19.59 -5.77 -16.58
N LYS A 286 -19.63 -5.56 -17.91
CA LYS A 286 -18.83 -4.51 -18.54
C LYS A 286 -19.32 -3.13 -18.13
N GLU A 287 -20.62 -3.00 -17.94
CA GLU A 287 -21.32 -1.79 -17.54
C GLU A 287 -20.89 -1.34 -16.14
N GLU A 288 -20.71 -2.27 -15.19
CA GLU A 288 -20.20 -1.97 -13.84
C GLU A 288 -18.80 -1.37 -13.91
N VAL A 289 -17.89 -2.02 -14.64
CA VAL A 289 -16.50 -1.56 -14.79
C VAL A 289 -16.45 -0.21 -15.51
N GLN A 290 -17.24 -0.04 -16.59
CA GLN A 290 -17.29 1.20 -17.34
C GLN A 290 -17.83 2.35 -16.48
N LYS A 291 -18.88 2.12 -15.71
CA LYS A 291 -19.45 3.10 -14.79
C LYS A 291 -18.40 3.57 -13.77
N MET A 292 -17.73 2.62 -13.11
CA MET A 292 -16.67 2.94 -12.15
C MET A 292 -15.53 3.73 -12.80
N ARG A 293 -15.18 3.42 -14.05
CA ARG A 293 -14.11 4.14 -14.76
C ARG A 293 -14.54 5.53 -15.23
N SER A 294 -15.77 5.73 -15.68
CA SER A 294 -16.23 7.03 -16.17
C SER A 294 -16.56 8.01 -15.05
N GLU A 295 -17.04 7.50 -13.92
CA GLU A 295 -17.54 8.35 -12.82
C GLU A 295 -16.52 8.54 -11.69
N GLN A 296 -15.58 7.60 -11.52
CA GLN A 296 -14.74 7.55 -10.31
C GLN A 296 -13.24 7.38 -10.61
N ASP A 297 -12.75 7.44 -11.85
CA ASP A 297 -11.32 7.22 -12.12
C ASP A 297 -10.44 8.25 -11.36
N PRO A 298 -9.49 7.79 -10.52
CA PRO A 298 -8.74 8.66 -9.63
C PRO A 298 -7.90 9.70 -10.39
N ILE A 299 -7.40 9.34 -11.58
CA ILE A 299 -6.56 10.22 -12.40
C ILE A 299 -7.41 11.31 -13.04
N GLU A 300 -8.60 10.95 -13.51
CA GLU A 300 -9.52 11.91 -14.12
C GLU A 300 -10.05 12.91 -13.09
N GLN A 301 -10.32 12.46 -11.86
CA GLN A 301 -10.70 13.37 -10.77
C GLN A 301 -9.62 14.44 -10.53
N VAL A 302 -8.33 14.07 -10.47
CA VAL A 302 -7.25 15.06 -10.29
C VAL A 302 -7.11 15.97 -11.51
N ARG A 303 -7.21 15.41 -12.72
CA ARG A 303 -7.19 16.17 -13.98
C ARG A 303 -8.25 17.27 -13.99
N GLN A 304 -9.50 16.92 -13.65
CA GLN A 304 -10.62 17.87 -13.60
C GLN A 304 -10.34 18.99 -12.59
N ARG A 305 -9.89 18.65 -11.37
CA ARG A 305 -9.52 19.65 -10.36
C ARG A 305 -8.42 20.60 -10.83
N LEU A 306 -7.39 20.09 -11.52
CA LEU A 306 -6.29 20.90 -12.06
C LEU A 306 -6.79 21.91 -13.11
N LEU A 307 -7.73 21.49 -13.97
CA LEU A 307 -8.33 22.35 -15.00
C LEU A 307 -9.29 23.38 -14.38
N GLU A 308 -10.19 22.95 -13.49
CA GLU A 308 -11.17 23.81 -12.83
C GLU A 308 -10.50 24.92 -12.01
N LYS A 309 -9.42 24.60 -11.30
CA LYS A 309 -8.63 25.58 -10.54
C LYS A 309 -7.69 26.41 -11.41
N SER A 310 -7.67 26.20 -12.74
CA SER A 310 -6.74 26.83 -13.68
C SER A 310 -5.27 26.65 -13.27
N TRP A 311 -4.95 25.52 -12.65
CA TRP A 311 -3.61 25.19 -12.18
C TRP A 311 -2.76 24.55 -13.28
N ALA A 312 -3.39 23.92 -14.26
CA ALA A 312 -2.77 23.47 -15.50
C ALA A 312 -3.76 23.61 -16.66
N SER A 313 -3.24 23.76 -17.87
CA SER A 313 -3.97 23.69 -19.12
C SER A 313 -4.00 22.26 -19.68
N GLU A 314 -4.92 22.01 -20.62
CA GLU A 314 -4.96 20.73 -21.35
C GLU A 314 -3.64 20.37 -22.02
N ASP A 315 -2.94 21.36 -22.57
CA ASP A 315 -1.69 21.12 -23.29
C ASP A 315 -0.54 20.82 -22.33
N GLU A 316 -0.51 21.44 -21.14
CA GLU A 316 0.42 21.07 -20.07
C GLU A 316 0.15 19.63 -19.60
N LEU A 317 -1.10 19.24 -19.37
CA LEU A 317 -1.43 17.88 -18.93
C LEU A 317 -1.12 16.83 -20.01
N LYS A 318 -1.32 17.15 -21.29
CA LYS A 318 -0.87 16.30 -22.41
C LYS A 318 0.65 16.17 -22.46
N ALA A 319 1.39 17.25 -22.19
CA ALA A 319 2.84 17.19 -22.12
C ALA A 319 3.30 16.25 -20.99
N ILE A 320 2.65 16.32 -19.82
CA ILE A 320 2.91 15.40 -18.71
C ILE A 320 2.67 13.94 -19.12
N ASP A 321 1.53 13.63 -19.75
CA ASP A 321 1.23 12.27 -20.22
C ASP A 321 2.25 11.79 -21.26
N LYS A 322 2.71 12.68 -22.14
CA LYS A 322 3.76 12.37 -23.12
C LYS A 322 5.08 12.02 -22.42
N ASP A 323 5.56 12.87 -21.49
CA ASP A 323 6.80 12.62 -20.75
C ASP A 323 6.77 11.25 -20.04
N ILE A 324 5.63 10.92 -19.43
CA ILE A 324 5.44 9.65 -18.73
C ILE A 324 5.45 8.47 -19.72
N ARG A 325 4.81 8.62 -20.88
CA ARG A 325 4.86 7.59 -21.93
C ARG A 325 6.28 7.38 -22.43
N ASP A 326 7.08 8.43 -22.54
CA ASP A 326 8.49 8.34 -22.94
C ASP A 326 9.30 7.57 -21.88
N VAL A 327 9.09 7.84 -20.58
CA VAL A 327 9.68 7.06 -19.46
C VAL A 327 9.28 5.57 -19.52
N VAL A 328 7.99 5.30 -19.77
CA VAL A 328 7.49 3.92 -19.83
C VAL A 328 8.00 3.19 -21.08
N SER A 329 8.09 3.87 -22.23
CA SER A 329 8.68 3.30 -23.45
C SER A 329 10.14 2.95 -23.21
N ASP A 330 10.90 3.88 -22.64
CA ASP A 330 12.30 3.67 -22.28
C ASP A 330 12.47 2.46 -21.33
N SER A 331 11.58 2.29 -20.35
CA SER A 331 11.62 1.12 -19.45
C SER A 331 11.39 -0.21 -20.18
N ALA A 332 10.50 -0.22 -21.19
CA ALA A 332 10.21 -1.40 -21.99
C ALA A 332 11.35 -1.71 -22.97
N ASP A 333 11.97 -0.69 -23.56
CA ASP A 333 13.11 -0.85 -24.46
C ASP A 333 14.34 -1.34 -23.68
N PHE A 334 14.60 -0.76 -22.51
CA PHE A 334 15.63 -1.24 -21.59
C PHE A 334 15.42 -2.71 -21.23
N ALA A 335 14.22 -3.08 -20.80
CA ALA A 335 13.90 -4.45 -20.39
C ALA A 335 13.96 -5.48 -21.55
N GLN A 336 13.73 -5.06 -22.79
CA GLN A 336 13.88 -5.96 -23.95
C GLN A 336 15.34 -6.12 -24.38
N ALA A 337 16.17 -5.10 -24.16
CA ALA A 337 17.59 -5.12 -24.48
C ALA A 337 18.46 -5.68 -23.35
N ASP A 338 17.99 -5.64 -22.11
CA ASP A 338 18.70 -6.15 -20.93
C ASP A 338 18.78 -7.68 -21.01
N PRO A 339 19.99 -8.28 -20.87
CA PRO A 339 20.16 -9.72 -20.98
C PRO A 339 19.42 -10.48 -19.88
N GLU A 340 19.11 -11.75 -20.18
CA GLU A 340 18.68 -12.70 -19.16
C GLU A 340 19.75 -12.87 -18.07
N PRO A 341 19.35 -13.20 -16.84
CA PRO A 341 20.29 -13.62 -15.80
C PRO A 341 21.12 -14.80 -16.28
N ASP A 342 22.41 -14.82 -15.93
CA ASP A 342 23.24 -15.98 -16.17
C ASP A 342 22.66 -17.20 -15.42
N PRO A 343 22.63 -18.42 -16.01
CA PRO A 343 22.09 -19.59 -15.33
C PRO A 343 22.69 -19.87 -13.94
N SER A 344 23.92 -19.41 -13.66
CA SER A 344 24.53 -19.51 -12.33
C SER A 344 23.77 -18.73 -11.24
N GLU A 345 22.97 -17.71 -11.59
CA GLU A 345 22.11 -16.99 -10.65
C GLU A 345 21.06 -17.89 -9.98
N LEU A 346 20.73 -19.05 -10.57
CA LEU A 346 19.84 -20.03 -9.93
C LEU A 346 20.39 -20.56 -8.60
N TYR A 347 21.70 -20.50 -8.39
CA TYR A 347 22.38 -21.04 -7.20
C TYR A 347 22.78 -19.95 -6.20
N THR A 348 22.50 -18.68 -6.49
CA THR A 348 22.82 -17.55 -5.60
C THR A 348 21.61 -17.16 -4.76
N ASP A 349 21.83 -16.54 -3.61
CA ASP A 349 20.80 -16.00 -2.71
C ASP A 349 19.85 -17.05 -2.08
N ILE A 350 20.21 -18.35 -2.10
CA ILE A 350 19.46 -19.44 -1.43
C ILE A 350 19.76 -19.46 0.09
N LEU A 351 20.99 -19.12 0.46
CA LEU A 351 21.49 -19.05 1.83
C LEU A 351 22.12 -17.66 2.05
N LEU A 352 22.31 -17.30 3.33
CA LEU A 352 22.94 -16.05 3.75
C LEU A 352 24.44 -15.99 3.45
#